data_AF-G0N5S7-F1
#
_entry.id   AF-G0N5S7-F1
#
_cell.length_a   1.000
_cell.length_b   1.000
_cell.length_c   1.000
_cell.angle_alpha   90.00
_cell.angle_beta   90.00
_cell.angle_gamma   90.00
#
_symmetry.space_group_name_H-M   'P 1'
#
loop_
_entity.id
_entity.type
_entity.pdbx_description
1 polymer ?
#
loop_
_entity_poly.entity_id
_entity_poly.type
_entity_poly.pdbx_seq_one_letter_code
_entity_poly.pdbx_strand_id
1 'polypeptide(L)'
;MSDLTEKRVFFDIALDEQPVGRIEIKLFVDKAPKTCENFRALCTGEAGRTPNNKTHLHYKGNEIHRIVKNFMIQGGDITEGDGRGGYSIFGRYFEDEKFELKHSRPYLLSMANKGPNSNSSQFFITTAPAPHCNGKHVVFGEVIKGKNVVDLIENQEVDDKSKPRAKVSISNCGELVRKMKHQKTEEGSTDLDEKQKKEEKDRIPEIPRSWLYRSETVKGRSRSPLNERHNNSKRNRSGSRDSYSSNKVDTSKWKFRQFSKFREK
;
A
#
# COMPACT_ATOMS: atom_id res chain seq x y z
N MET A 1 -8.68 -23.01 14.43
CA MET A 1 -7.52 -22.80 13.52
C MET A 1 -8.01 -22.06 12.27
N SER A 2 -7.13 -21.26 11.66
CA SER A 2 -7.31 -20.40 10.47
C SER A 2 -7.87 -18.98 10.70
N ASP A 3 -7.12 -18.13 11.41
CA ASP A 3 -7.00 -16.71 11.02
C ASP A 3 -5.83 -16.56 10.02
N LEU A 4 -5.87 -17.34 8.95
CA LEU A 4 -5.08 -17.01 7.76
C LEU A 4 -5.83 -15.87 7.10
N THR A 5 -5.49 -14.65 7.51
CA THR A 5 -6.01 -13.42 6.92
C THR A 5 -5.90 -13.53 5.40
N GLU A 6 -7.04 -13.66 4.74
CA GLU A 6 -7.13 -13.83 3.30
C GLU A 6 -6.35 -12.72 2.60
N LYS A 7 -5.21 -13.09 2.02
CA LYS A 7 -4.33 -12.14 1.35
C LYS A 7 -4.96 -11.71 0.04
N ARG A 8 -5.17 -10.40 -0.08
CA ARG A 8 -5.75 -9.78 -1.26
C ARG A 8 -4.79 -8.71 -1.77
N VAL A 9 -4.60 -8.68 -3.07
CA VAL A 9 -3.80 -7.66 -3.75
C VAL A 9 -4.65 -6.97 -4.81
N PHE A 10 -4.18 -5.84 -5.32
CA PHE A 10 -4.89 -5.12 -6.37
C PHE A 10 -3.94 -4.61 -7.46
N PHE A 11 -4.51 -4.44 -8.65
CA PHE A 11 -3.94 -3.67 -9.76
C PHE A 11 -4.90 -2.57 -10.16
N ASP A 12 -4.43 -1.33 -10.16
CA ASP A 12 -5.06 -0.24 -10.90
C ASP A 12 -4.52 -0.27 -12.32
N ILE A 13 -5.42 -0.35 -13.30
CA ILE A 13 -5.06 -0.49 -14.72
C ILE A 13 -5.30 0.84 -15.43
N ALA A 14 -4.37 1.18 -16.32
CA ALA A 14 -4.52 2.26 -17.28
C ALA A 14 -4.32 1.76 -18.72
N LEU A 15 -5.16 2.26 -19.64
CA LEU A 15 -4.99 2.13 -21.09
C LEU A 15 -4.53 3.47 -21.64
N ASP A 16 -3.38 3.52 -22.31
CA ASP A 16 -2.79 4.76 -22.85
C ASP A 16 -2.80 5.90 -21.80
N GLU A 17 -2.37 5.54 -20.59
CA GLU A 17 -2.31 6.43 -19.41
C GLU A 17 -3.66 6.85 -18.82
N GLN A 18 -4.78 6.45 -19.41
CA GLN A 18 -6.12 6.67 -18.87
C GLN A 18 -6.53 5.57 -17.90
N PRO A 19 -6.87 5.86 -16.62
CA PRO A 19 -7.33 4.85 -15.67
C PRO A 19 -8.63 4.20 -16.14
N VAL A 20 -8.67 2.86 -16.20
CA VAL A 20 -9.85 2.10 -16.65
C VAL A 20 -10.52 1.30 -15.53
N GLY A 21 -9.82 1.05 -14.43
CA GLY A 21 -10.41 0.41 -13.26
C GLY A 21 -9.42 -0.38 -12.42
N ARG A 22 -9.95 -1.03 -11.39
CA ARG A 22 -9.19 -1.85 -10.44
C ARG A 22 -9.55 -3.32 -10.56
N ILE A 23 -8.53 -4.17 -10.55
CA ILE A 23 -8.63 -5.62 -10.40
C ILE A 23 -8.25 -5.95 -8.96
N GLU A 24 -9.13 -6.60 -8.21
CA GLU A 24 -8.81 -7.16 -6.88
C GLU A 24 -8.64 -8.68 -7.01
N ILE A 25 -7.55 -9.20 -6.45
CA ILE A 25 -7.14 -10.59 -6.58
C ILE A 25 -7.01 -11.20 -5.20
N LYS A 26 -7.64 -12.36 -5.00
CA LYS A 26 -7.42 -13.24 -3.84
C LYS A 26 -6.26 -14.19 -4.13
N LEU A 27 -5.35 -14.36 -3.17
CA LEU A 27 -4.24 -15.30 -3.25
C LEU A 27 -4.53 -16.58 -2.46
N PHE A 28 -4.20 -17.73 -3.03
CA PHE A 28 -4.39 -19.06 -2.43
C PHE A 28 -3.15 -19.47 -1.62
N VAL A 29 -2.87 -18.73 -0.55
CA VAL A 29 -1.65 -18.91 0.28
C VAL A 29 -1.55 -20.30 0.89
N ASP A 30 -2.68 -20.95 1.14
CA ASP A 30 -2.75 -22.35 1.62
C ASP A 30 -2.34 -23.39 0.57
N LYS A 31 -2.37 -23.01 -0.71
CA LYS A 31 -2.08 -23.91 -1.86
C LYS A 31 -0.70 -23.68 -2.46
N ALA A 32 -0.30 -22.42 -2.55
CA ALA A 32 0.95 -22.02 -3.18
C ALA A 32 1.60 -20.86 -2.39
N PRO A 33 2.04 -21.10 -1.14
CA PRO A 33 2.53 -20.04 -0.25
C PRO A 33 3.73 -19.27 -0.82
N LYS A 34 4.70 -19.96 -1.43
CA LYS A 34 5.92 -19.32 -1.98
C LYS A 34 5.58 -18.47 -3.20
N THR A 35 4.71 -18.97 -4.08
CA THR A 35 4.23 -18.27 -5.27
C THR A 35 3.40 -17.04 -4.89
N CYS A 36 2.50 -17.19 -3.92
CA CYS A 36 1.68 -16.10 -3.41
C CYS A 36 2.55 -15.00 -2.78
N GLU A 37 3.55 -15.36 -1.98
CA GLU A 37 4.44 -14.39 -1.34
C GLU A 37 5.27 -13.62 -2.36
N ASN A 38 5.81 -14.31 -3.38
CA ASN A 38 6.48 -13.65 -4.50
C ASN A 38 5.57 -12.63 -5.18
N PHE A 39 4.35 -13.02 -5.53
CA PHE A 39 3.41 -12.12 -6.21
C PHE A 39 3.00 -10.94 -5.32
N ARG A 40 2.71 -11.18 -4.04
CA ARG A 40 2.33 -10.15 -3.07
C ARG A 40 3.44 -9.12 -2.89
N ALA A 41 4.68 -9.56 -2.66
CA ALA A 41 5.82 -8.68 -2.49
C ALA A 41 6.15 -7.88 -3.76
N LEU A 42 5.93 -8.47 -4.95
CA LEU A 42 6.03 -7.75 -6.22
C LEU A 42 4.87 -6.76 -6.43
N CYS A 43 3.69 -6.96 -5.81
CA CYS A 43 2.63 -5.96 -5.79
C CYS A 43 2.96 -4.77 -4.85
N THR A 44 3.62 -5.00 -3.72
CA THR A 44 3.94 -3.93 -2.75
C THR A 44 5.27 -3.23 -3.04
N GLY A 45 6.18 -3.90 -3.74
CA GLY A 45 7.53 -3.39 -4.01
C GLY A 45 8.47 -3.47 -2.81
N GLU A 46 8.10 -4.19 -1.75
CA GLU A 46 8.86 -4.24 -0.49
C GLU A 46 10.15 -5.07 -0.57
N ALA A 47 10.26 -5.94 -1.58
CA ALA A 47 11.44 -6.79 -1.80
C ALA A 47 12.68 -6.02 -2.32
N GLY A 48 12.57 -4.70 -2.53
CA GLY A 48 13.69 -3.88 -2.96
C GLY A 48 14.07 -4.13 -4.42
N ARG A 49 15.36 -4.08 -4.74
CA ARG A 49 15.87 -4.13 -6.13
C ARG A 49 16.59 -5.45 -6.41
N THR A 50 16.72 -5.79 -7.69
CA THR A 50 17.59 -6.88 -8.14
C THR A 50 19.05 -6.63 -7.70
N PRO A 51 19.91 -7.67 -7.68
CA PRO A 51 21.35 -7.47 -7.56
C PRO A 51 21.85 -6.40 -8.55
N ASN A 52 22.81 -5.59 -8.12
CA ASN A 52 23.34 -4.41 -8.83
C ASN A 52 22.36 -3.24 -9.01
N ASN A 53 21.24 -3.20 -8.25
CA ASN A 53 20.27 -2.11 -8.24
C ASN A 53 19.60 -1.80 -9.60
N LYS A 54 19.72 -2.70 -10.60
CA LYS A 54 19.25 -2.48 -11.97
C LYS A 54 17.73 -2.28 -12.05
N THR A 55 16.95 -3.15 -11.39
CA THR A 55 15.49 -3.18 -11.53
C THR A 55 14.81 -3.19 -10.16
N HIS A 56 13.75 -2.42 -9.98
CA HIS A 56 12.91 -2.47 -8.78
C HIS A 56 11.97 -3.69 -8.87
N LEU A 57 11.93 -4.52 -7.83
CA LEU A 57 11.05 -5.69 -7.76
C LEU A 57 9.61 -5.26 -7.45
N HIS A 58 8.94 -4.68 -8.45
CA HIS A 58 7.62 -4.07 -8.29
C HIS A 58 6.85 -4.09 -9.62
N TYR A 59 5.56 -4.43 -9.59
CA TYR A 59 4.70 -4.43 -10.79
C TYR A 59 4.23 -3.04 -11.22
N LYS A 60 4.34 -2.01 -10.37
CA LYS A 60 3.89 -0.66 -10.72
C LYS A 60 4.65 -0.14 -11.93
N GLY A 61 3.90 0.31 -12.93
CA GLY A 61 4.39 0.77 -14.23
C GLY A 61 4.63 -0.35 -15.24
N ASN A 62 4.49 -1.63 -14.86
CA ASN A 62 4.68 -2.74 -15.77
C ASN A 62 3.49 -2.92 -16.72
N GLU A 63 3.76 -3.45 -17.91
CA GLU A 63 2.77 -3.59 -18.99
C GLU A 63 2.23 -5.03 -19.10
N ILE A 64 0.97 -5.13 -19.52
CA ILE A 64 0.41 -6.38 -20.06
C ILE A 64 0.92 -6.48 -21.50
N HIS A 65 1.96 -7.27 -21.70
CA HIS A 65 2.70 -7.34 -22.96
C HIS A 65 2.14 -8.39 -23.93
N ARG A 66 1.20 -9.25 -23.49
CA ARG A 66 0.62 -10.29 -24.33
C ARG A 66 -0.84 -10.58 -23.97
N ILE A 67 -1.73 -10.61 -24.97
CA ILE A 67 -3.17 -10.86 -24.83
C ILE A 67 -3.60 -11.86 -25.88
N VAL A 68 -4.28 -12.93 -25.47
CA VAL A 68 -4.88 -13.92 -26.39
C VAL A 68 -6.33 -14.07 -26.03
N LYS A 69 -7.21 -13.68 -26.96
CA LYS A 69 -8.66 -13.73 -26.80
C LYS A 69 -9.15 -15.17 -26.58
N ASN A 70 -10.12 -15.33 -25.69
CA ASN A 70 -10.64 -16.59 -25.17
C ASN A 70 -9.57 -17.47 -24.53
N PHE A 71 -8.54 -16.85 -23.96
CA PHE A 71 -7.49 -17.58 -23.25
C PHE A 71 -6.99 -16.81 -22.03
N MET A 72 -6.23 -15.73 -22.23
CA MET A 72 -5.56 -15.03 -21.13
C MET A 72 -5.03 -13.63 -21.49
N ILE A 73 -4.70 -12.89 -20.44
CA ILE A 73 -3.86 -11.68 -20.46
C ILE A 73 -2.59 -11.95 -19.64
N GLN A 74 -1.42 -11.56 -20.13
CA GLN A 74 -0.11 -11.85 -19.54
C GLN A 74 0.72 -10.59 -19.32
N GLY A 75 1.31 -10.49 -18.13
CA GLY A 75 2.14 -9.37 -17.68
C GLY A 75 3.22 -9.82 -16.70
N GLY A 76 3.82 -8.86 -15.99
CA GLY A 76 4.79 -9.13 -14.93
C GLY A 76 6.23 -9.32 -15.43
N ASP A 77 6.55 -8.95 -16.65
CA ASP A 77 7.95 -8.85 -17.10
C ASP A 77 8.54 -7.52 -16.63
N ILE A 78 8.96 -7.48 -15.36
CA ILE A 78 9.47 -6.28 -14.68
C ILE A 78 10.84 -5.81 -15.18
N THR A 79 11.56 -6.60 -15.99
CA THR A 79 12.91 -6.25 -16.43
C THR A 79 12.98 -5.79 -17.88
N GLU A 80 12.31 -6.48 -18.80
CA GLU A 80 12.40 -6.20 -20.25
C GLU A 80 11.06 -5.75 -20.86
N GLY A 81 9.93 -6.06 -20.21
CA GLY A 81 8.60 -5.63 -20.63
C GLY A 81 8.05 -6.30 -21.90
N ASP A 82 8.67 -7.37 -22.38
CA ASP A 82 8.30 -8.02 -23.66
C ASP A 82 8.13 -9.54 -23.58
N GLY A 83 8.16 -10.10 -22.36
CA GLY A 83 8.02 -11.52 -22.08
C GLY A 83 9.35 -12.27 -22.01
N ARG A 84 10.48 -11.64 -22.34
CA ARG A 84 11.81 -12.28 -22.24
C ARG A 84 12.39 -12.21 -20.83
N GLY A 85 11.99 -11.22 -20.04
CA GLY A 85 12.55 -10.93 -18.73
C GLY A 85 11.79 -11.52 -17.55
N GLY A 86 11.88 -10.82 -16.43
CA GLY A 86 11.30 -11.18 -15.14
C GLY A 86 12.34 -11.56 -14.08
N TYR A 87 12.00 -11.35 -12.82
CA TYR A 87 12.85 -11.68 -11.68
C TYR A 87 11.99 -11.87 -10.42
N SER A 88 12.16 -12.97 -9.71
CA SER A 88 11.41 -13.23 -8.48
C SER A 88 12.07 -12.59 -7.26
N ILE A 89 11.34 -12.48 -6.16
CA ILE A 89 11.92 -12.01 -4.88
C ILE A 89 12.97 -12.97 -4.32
N PHE A 90 13.04 -14.21 -4.82
CA PHE A 90 13.97 -15.25 -4.37
C PHE A 90 15.21 -15.38 -5.26
N GLY A 91 15.31 -14.57 -6.32
CA GLY A 91 16.32 -14.73 -7.36
C GLY A 91 15.71 -14.77 -8.76
N ARG A 92 16.49 -15.18 -9.76
CA ARG A 92 16.03 -15.19 -11.15
C ARG A 92 14.82 -16.11 -11.37
N TYR A 93 14.86 -17.31 -10.77
CA TYR A 93 13.81 -18.31 -10.87
C TYR A 93 13.54 -19.00 -9.53
N PHE A 94 12.35 -19.59 -9.38
CA PHE A 94 12.01 -20.51 -8.32
C PHE A 94 11.19 -21.71 -8.84
N GLU A 95 11.16 -22.77 -8.05
CA GLU A 95 10.52 -24.06 -8.38
C GLU A 95 8.98 -23.98 -8.49
N ASP A 96 8.37 -24.96 -9.15
CA ASP A 96 6.93 -25.13 -9.16
C ASP A 96 6.44 -25.67 -7.81
N GLU A 97 5.46 -25.00 -7.20
CA GLU A 97 4.69 -25.59 -6.10
C GLU A 97 3.68 -26.62 -6.65
N LYS A 98 3.02 -27.36 -5.75
CA LYS A 98 2.10 -28.43 -6.14
C LYS A 98 0.99 -27.92 -7.06
N PHE A 99 0.73 -28.64 -8.15
CA PHE A 99 -0.37 -28.37 -9.08
C PHE A 99 -1.74 -28.82 -8.51
N GLU A 100 -2.12 -28.33 -7.34
CA GLU A 100 -3.38 -28.70 -6.67
C GLU A 100 -4.61 -28.14 -7.41
N LEU A 101 -4.47 -26.96 -8.01
CA LEU A 101 -5.55 -26.25 -8.68
C LEU A 101 -5.43 -26.38 -10.20
N LYS A 102 -6.59 -26.52 -10.86
CA LYS A 102 -6.72 -26.63 -12.31
C LYS A 102 -7.25 -25.33 -12.90
N HIS A 103 -6.91 -25.07 -14.17
CA HIS A 103 -7.39 -23.94 -14.96
C HIS A 103 -8.81 -24.23 -15.50
N SER A 104 -9.75 -24.52 -14.61
CA SER A 104 -11.09 -25.02 -14.96
C SER A 104 -12.09 -23.92 -15.34
N ARG A 105 -11.78 -22.65 -15.07
CA ARG A 105 -12.68 -21.50 -15.25
C ARG A 105 -11.89 -20.23 -15.55
N PRO A 106 -12.53 -19.19 -16.09
CA PRO A 106 -11.89 -17.89 -16.25
C PRO A 106 -11.54 -17.24 -14.91
N TYR A 107 -10.71 -16.20 -15.01
CA TYR A 107 -10.30 -15.30 -13.93
C TYR A 107 -9.40 -15.92 -12.86
N LEU A 108 -8.76 -17.03 -13.19
CA LEU A 108 -7.69 -17.62 -12.37
C LEU A 108 -6.36 -16.95 -12.70
N LEU A 109 -5.59 -16.62 -11.65
CA LEU A 109 -4.23 -16.11 -11.72
C LEU A 109 -3.24 -17.28 -11.66
N SER A 110 -2.30 -17.30 -12.59
CA SER A 110 -1.30 -18.37 -12.71
C SER A 110 0.07 -17.86 -13.18
N MET A 111 1.12 -18.61 -12.85
CA MET A 111 2.50 -18.25 -13.20
C MET A 111 2.80 -18.55 -14.67
N ALA A 112 3.35 -17.58 -15.38
CA ALA A 112 4.01 -17.84 -16.67
C ALA A 112 5.44 -18.34 -16.41
N ASN A 113 5.86 -19.37 -17.15
CA ASN A 113 7.18 -19.97 -17.02
C ASN A 113 7.72 -20.37 -18.41
N LYS A 114 8.99 -20.78 -18.45
CA LYS A 114 9.71 -21.22 -19.67
C LYS A 114 10.04 -22.72 -19.60
N GLY A 115 9.19 -23.50 -18.94
CA GLY A 115 9.41 -24.91 -18.61
C GLY A 115 9.46 -25.16 -17.09
N PRO A 116 9.68 -26.42 -16.67
CA PRO A 116 9.65 -26.81 -15.26
C PRO A 116 10.59 -25.95 -14.39
N ASN A 117 10.12 -25.57 -13.21
CA ASN A 117 10.88 -24.85 -12.18
C ASN A 117 11.51 -23.52 -12.64
N SER A 118 10.81 -22.79 -13.52
CA SER A 118 11.29 -21.50 -14.05
C SER A 118 10.34 -20.34 -13.76
N ASN A 119 9.64 -20.40 -12.63
CA ASN A 119 8.76 -19.33 -12.17
C ASN A 119 9.59 -18.09 -11.82
N SER A 120 9.09 -16.90 -12.15
CA SER A 120 9.77 -15.62 -11.89
C SER A 120 8.78 -14.55 -11.42
N SER A 121 8.61 -13.47 -12.18
CA SER A 121 7.60 -12.43 -11.94
C SER A 121 6.46 -12.43 -12.96
N GLN A 122 6.61 -13.15 -14.08
CA GLN A 122 5.57 -13.15 -15.10
C GLN A 122 4.37 -14.00 -14.66
N PHE A 123 3.18 -13.49 -14.96
CA PHE A 123 1.90 -14.11 -14.62
C PHE A 123 0.93 -13.95 -15.78
N PHE A 124 -0.13 -14.75 -15.76
CA PHE A 124 -1.29 -14.54 -16.60
C PHE A 124 -2.59 -14.69 -15.81
N ILE A 125 -3.62 -13.97 -16.26
CA ILE A 125 -5.00 -14.10 -15.79
C ILE A 125 -5.79 -14.73 -16.93
N THR A 126 -6.43 -15.86 -16.64
CA THR A 126 -7.27 -16.56 -17.62
C THR A 126 -8.57 -15.81 -17.90
N THR A 127 -9.09 -15.91 -19.11
CA THR A 127 -10.39 -15.38 -19.55
C THR A 127 -11.32 -16.48 -20.07
N ALA A 128 -10.81 -17.70 -20.19
CA ALA A 128 -11.57 -18.93 -20.44
C ALA A 128 -10.91 -20.13 -19.71
N PRO A 129 -11.59 -21.29 -19.59
CA PRO A 129 -10.95 -22.51 -19.12
C PRO A 129 -9.74 -22.89 -19.99
N ALA A 130 -8.60 -23.22 -19.36
CA ALA A 130 -7.35 -23.51 -20.04
C ALA A 130 -6.73 -24.86 -19.58
N PRO A 131 -7.41 -25.99 -19.80
CA PRO A 131 -6.95 -27.28 -19.27
C PRO A 131 -5.57 -27.73 -19.78
N HIS A 132 -5.13 -27.22 -20.93
CA HIS A 132 -3.81 -27.49 -21.50
C HIS A 132 -2.64 -26.91 -20.67
N CYS A 133 -2.92 -25.98 -19.76
CA CYS A 133 -1.98 -25.40 -18.79
C CYS A 133 -1.87 -26.23 -17.49
N ASN A 134 -2.76 -27.21 -17.26
CA ASN A 134 -2.75 -28.01 -16.04
C ASN A 134 -1.45 -28.84 -15.94
N GLY A 135 -0.88 -28.90 -14.73
CA GLY A 135 0.38 -29.60 -14.48
C GLY A 135 1.63 -28.91 -15.06
N LYS A 136 1.47 -27.72 -15.65
CA LYS A 136 2.57 -26.93 -16.24
C LYS A 136 2.70 -25.55 -15.61
N HIS A 137 1.59 -24.95 -15.21
CA HIS A 137 1.54 -23.62 -14.60
C HIS A 137 0.85 -23.69 -13.24
N VAL A 138 1.49 -23.09 -12.23
CA VAL A 138 0.94 -23.05 -10.87
C VAL A 138 -0.20 -22.04 -10.83
N VAL A 139 -1.41 -22.47 -10.49
CA VAL A 139 -2.54 -21.57 -10.21
C VAL A 139 -2.46 -21.17 -8.74
N PHE A 140 -2.44 -19.86 -8.46
CA PHE A 140 -2.19 -19.36 -7.11
C PHE A 140 -3.09 -18.20 -6.68
N GLY A 141 -4.08 -17.83 -7.50
CA GLY A 141 -5.08 -16.84 -7.10
C GLY A 141 -6.28 -16.76 -8.04
N GLU A 142 -7.18 -15.84 -7.73
CA GLU A 142 -8.34 -15.54 -8.57
C GLU A 142 -8.76 -14.07 -8.47
N VAL A 143 -9.29 -13.54 -9.57
CA VAL A 143 -9.88 -12.20 -9.58
C VAL A 143 -11.25 -12.25 -8.89
N ILE A 144 -11.37 -11.50 -7.80
CA ILE A 144 -12.59 -11.38 -7.01
C ILE A 144 -13.41 -10.12 -7.33
N LYS A 145 -12.76 -9.06 -7.85
CA LYS A 145 -13.43 -7.86 -8.39
C LYS A 145 -12.66 -7.32 -9.60
N GLY A 146 -13.36 -6.61 -10.49
CA GLY A 146 -12.76 -6.05 -11.70
C GLY A 146 -12.65 -7.05 -12.86
N LYS A 147 -13.50 -8.07 -12.90
CA LYS A 147 -13.58 -9.02 -14.03
C LYS A 147 -13.85 -8.29 -15.36
N ASN A 148 -14.73 -7.29 -15.34
CA ASN A 148 -14.99 -6.41 -16.47
C ASN A 148 -13.74 -5.64 -16.95
N VAL A 149 -12.78 -5.34 -16.06
CA VAL A 149 -11.50 -4.73 -16.45
C VAL A 149 -10.61 -5.76 -17.16
N VAL A 150 -10.58 -7.01 -16.68
CA VAL A 150 -9.88 -8.11 -17.36
C VAL A 150 -10.48 -8.34 -18.76
N ASP A 151 -11.81 -8.40 -18.87
CA ASP A 151 -12.50 -8.57 -20.15
C ASP A 151 -12.22 -7.39 -21.10
N LEU A 152 -12.16 -6.17 -20.57
CA LEU A 152 -11.81 -4.97 -21.33
C LEU A 152 -10.37 -5.01 -21.85
N ILE A 153 -9.42 -5.50 -21.05
CA ILE A 153 -8.02 -5.71 -21.49
C ILE A 153 -7.98 -6.79 -22.58
N GLU A 154 -8.67 -7.91 -22.37
CA GLU A 154 -8.68 -9.01 -23.34
C GLU A 154 -9.18 -8.58 -24.73
N ASN A 155 -10.14 -7.65 -24.78
CA ASN A 155 -10.74 -7.17 -26.01
C ASN A 155 -9.96 -6.04 -26.70
N GLN A 156 -8.76 -5.69 -26.22
CA GLN A 156 -7.90 -4.75 -26.92
C GLN A 156 -7.39 -5.32 -28.25
N GLU A 157 -7.20 -4.44 -29.24
CA GLU A 157 -6.54 -4.83 -30.49
C GLU A 157 -5.09 -5.23 -30.25
N VAL A 158 -4.67 -6.33 -30.87
CA VAL A 158 -3.31 -6.87 -30.76
C VAL A 158 -2.61 -6.88 -32.12
N ASP A 159 -1.29 -6.97 -32.10
CA ASP A 159 -0.46 -7.26 -33.28
C ASP A 159 -0.35 -8.78 -33.54
N ASP A 160 0.41 -9.15 -34.57
CA ASP A 160 0.64 -10.55 -34.97
C ASP A 160 1.34 -11.38 -33.88
N LYS A 161 2.00 -10.73 -32.91
CA LYS A 161 2.68 -11.37 -31.76
C LYS A 161 1.81 -11.39 -30.52
N SER A 162 0.52 -11.06 -30.65
CA SER A 162 -0.43 -10.96 -29.54
C SER A 162 -0.10 -9.84 -28.55
N LYS A 163 0.72 -8.84 -28.93
CA LYS A 163 1.00 -7.66 -28.10
C LYS A 163 -0.10 -6.62 -28.32
N PRO A 164 -0.70 -6.03 -27.27
CA PRO A 164 -1.69 -4.98 -27.46
C PRO A 164 -1.09 -3.76 -28.16
N ARG A 165 -1.90 -3.15 -29.04
CA ARG A 165 -1.56 -1.87 -29.69
C ARG A 165 -1.64 -0.70 -28.70
N ALA A 166 -2.68 -0.70 -27.87
CA ALA A 166 -2.82 0.24 -26.76
C ALA A 166 -1.87 -0.16 -25.63
N LYS A 167 -1.29 0.83 -24.96
CA LYS A 167 -0.43 0.58 -23.80
C LYS A 167 -1.29 0.22 -22.59
N VAL A 168 -1.33 -1.07 -22.26
CA VAL A 168 -2.00 -1.56 -21.04
C VAL A 168 -0.99 -1.66 -19.90
N SER A 169 -1.15 -0.83 -18.87
CA SER A 169 -0.19 -0.75 -17.76
C SER A 169 -0.84 -0.88 -16.39
N ILE A 170 -0.07 -1.43 -15.44
CA ILE A 170 -0.42 -1.46 -14.01
C ILE A 170 0.02 -0.12 -13.41
N SER A 171 -0.87 0.87 -13.42
CA SER A 171 -0.56 2.24 -12.97
C SER A 171 -0.27 2.31 -11.46
N ASN A 172 -0.87 1.41 -10.69
CA ASN A 172 -0.59 1.24 -9.26
C ASN A 172 -0.93 -0.17 -8.80
N CYS A 173 -0.29 -0.64 -7.74
CA CYS A 173 -0.55 -1.97 -7.18
C CYS A 173 -0.21 -2.01 -5.68
N GLY A 174 -0.67 -3.06 -5.00
CA GLY A 174 -0.37 -3.25 -3.58
C GLY A 174 -1.21 -4.35 -2.92
N GLU A 175 -1.07 -4.45 -1.60
CA GLU A 175 -1.84 -5.36 -0.75
C GLU A 175 -3.01 -4.63 -0.09
N LEU A 176 -4.18 -5.29 -0.05
CA LEU A 176 -5.37 -4.80 0.65
C LEU A 176 -5.38 -5.32 2.09
N VAL A 177 -5.08 -4.44 3.05
CA VAL A 177 -5.14 -4.76 4.48
C VAL A 177 -6.52 -4.39 5.03
N ARG A 178 -7.23 -5.36 5.62
CA ARG A 178 -8.50 -5.10 6.31
C ARG A 178 -8.22 -4.23 7.54
N LYS A 179 -8.80 -3.02 7.58
CA LYS A 179 -8.81 -2.22 8.81
C LYS A 179 -9.82 -2.84 9.78
N MET A 180 -9.34 -3.46 10.86
CA MET A 180 -10.21 -3.83 11.96
C MET A 180 -10.77 -2.56 12.60
N LYS A 181 -12.11 -2.45 12.66
CA LYS A 181 -12.75 -1.45 13.51
C LYS A 181 -12.49 -1.87 14.95
N HIS A 182 -11.87 -1.02 15.77
CA HIS A 182 -11.91 -1.17 17.22
C HIS A 182 -13.40 -1.18 17.60
N GLN A 183 -13.91 -2.33 18.05
CA GLN A 183 -15.16 -2.36 18.79
C GLN A 183 -14.90 -1.56 20.06
N LYS A 184 -15.58 -0.43 20.23
CA LYS A 184 -15.83 0.07 21.58
C LYS A 184 -16.60 -1.05 22.26
N THR A 185 -16.02 -1.65 23.30
CA THR A 185 -16.79 -2.45 24.25
C THR A 185 -17.87 -1.54 24.81
N GLU A 186 -19.10 -1.75 24.37
CA GLU A 186 -20.27 -1.36 25.15
C GLU A 186 -20.31 -2.33 26.34
N GLU A 187 -19.63 -1.95 27.42
CA GLU A 187 -19.89 -2.53 28.73
C GLU A 187 -21.33 -2.14 29.09
N GLY A 188 -22.19 -3.14 29.12
CA GLY A 188 -23.55 -3.00 29.62
C GLY A 188 -23.51 -2.42 31.02
N SER A 189 -24.30 -1.37 31.21
CA SER A 189 -24.73 -0.86 32.49
C SER A 189 -25.36 -1.99 33.31
N THR A 190 -24.68 -2.43 34.37
CA THR A 190 -25.33 -3.03 35.54
C THR A 190 -25.07 -2.12 36.73
N ASP A 191 -26.15 -1.66 37.35
CA ASP A 191 -26.28 -0.63 38.38
C ASP A 191 -25.57 -0.91 39.72
N LEU A 192 -24.24 -1.11 39.76
CA LEU A 192 -23.53 -1.35 41.02
C LEU A 192 -22.29 -0.48 41.32
N ASP A 193 -21.85 0.41 40.41
CA ASP A 193 -20.59 1.16 40.57
C ASP A 193 -20.72 2.68 40.81
N GLU A 194 -21.92 3.19 41.15
CA GLU A 194 -22.04 4.59 41.60
C GLU A 194 -21.78 4.79 43.09
N LYS A 195 -21.67 3.73 43.89
CA LYS A 195 -21.55 3.86 45.35
C LYS A 195 -20.12 4.00 45.88
N GLN A 196 -19.08 3.71 45.09
CA GLN A 196 -17.69 3.78 45.56
C GLN A 196 -16.94 5.06 45.15
N LYS A 197 -17.39 5.81 44.14
CA LYS A 197 -16.71 7.06 43.72
C LYS A 197 -17.07 8.31 44.54
N LYS A 198 -18.01 8.20 45.49
CA LYS A 198 -18.44 9.34 46.32
C LYS A 198 -17.69 9.47 47.65
N GLU A 199 -17.05 8.41 48.13
CA GLU A 199 -16.37 8.44 49.45
C GLU A 199 -14.87 8.73 49.37
N GLU A 200 -14.22 8.61 48.21
CA GLU A 200 -12.77 8.86 48.06
C GLU A 200 -12.43 10.33 47.74
N LYS A 201 -13.43 11.18 47.46
CA LYS A 201 -13.21 12.61 47.15
C LYS A 201 -13.00 13.49 48.38
N ASP A 202 -13.18 12.96 49.59
CA ASP A 202 -13.16 13.71 50.86
C ASP A 202 -11.88 13.51 51.69
N ARG A 203 -10.81 12.89 51.13
CA ARG A 203 -9.51 12.74 51.81
C ARG A 203 -8.34 13.31 51.02
N ILE A 204 -8.41 14.58 50.65
CA ILE A 204 -7.21 15.35 50.29
C ILE A 204 -6.68 16.00 51.57
N PRO A 205 -5.46 15.69 52.05
CA PRO A 205 -4.89 16.36 53.22
C PRO A 205 -4.58 17.84 52.93
N GLU A 206 -4.85 18.71 53.90
CA GLU A 206 -4.63 20.15 53.78
C GLU A 206 -3.16 20.49 53.52
N ILE A 207 -2.88 21.16 52.41
CA ILE A 207 -1.54 21.69 52.08
C ILE A 207 -1.34 23.00 52.85
N PRO A 208 -0.26 23.19 53.62
CA PRO A 208 0.02 24.44 54.31
C PRO A 208 0.13 25.63 53.35
N ARG A 209 -0.49 26.76 53.69
CA ARG A 209 -0.51 27.99 52.88
C ARG A 209 0.86 28.60 52.60
N SER A 210 1.94 28.14 53.24
CA SER A 210 3.32 28.54 52.94
C SER A 210 3.87 27.97 51.62
N TRP A 211 3.16 27.03 50.98
CA TRP A 211 3.59 26.35 49.75
C TRP A 211 2.97 26.92 48.47
N LEU A 212 2.11 27.95 48.55
CA LEU A 212 1.59 28.67 47.39
C LEU A 212 2.42 29.94 47.13
N TYR A 213 3.32 29.88 46.14
CA TYR A 213 3.94 31.10 45.60
C TYR A 213 3.09 31.70 44.48
N ARG A 214 2.91 33.02 44.53
CA ARG A 214 2.10 33.87 43.65
C ARG A 214 3.01 34.46 42.55
N SER A 215 2.64 34.29 41.28
CA SER A 215 3.10 35.19 40.21
C SER A 215 1.90 35.82 39.50
N GLU A 216 1.97 37.13 39.38
CA GLU A 216 0.87 38.03 39.02
C GLU A 216 0.55 37.99 37.53
N THR A 217 -0.74 37.99 37.21
CA THR A 217 -1.24 38.31 35.87
C THR A 217 -1.82 39.72 35.90
N VAL A 218 -1.24 40.62 35.11
CA VAL A 218 -1.85 41.91 34.79
C VAL A 218 -2.92 41.65 33.73
N LYS A 219 -4.19 41.78 34.12
CA LYS A 219 -5.34 41.82 33.20
C LYS A 219 -5.41 43.19 32.54
N GLY A 220 -5.62 43.20 31.22
CA GLY A 220 -5.78 44.42 30.43
C GLY A 220 -7.10 45.17 30.63
N ARG A 221 -7.34 46.19 29.79
CA ARG A 221 -8.68 46.64 29.39
C ARG A 221 -8.65 47.72 28.31
N SER A 222 -9.53 47.52 27.31
CA SER A 222 -10.50 48.50 26.75
C SER A 222 -10.11 49.51 25.64
N ARG A 223 -10.83 49.33 24.53
CA ARG A 223 -11.60 50.28 23.68
C ARG A 223 -10.89 51.47 23.00
N SER A 224 -11.07 51.56 21.67
CA SER A 224 -11.41 52.79 20.92
C SER A 224 -11.88 52.48 19.47
N PRO A 225 -12.58 53.40 18.77
CA PRO A 225 -13.65 53.09 17.80
C PRO A 225 -13.38 53.44 16.31
N LEU A 226 -14.29 52.92 15.47
CA LEU A 226 -14.78 53.26 14.11
C LEU A 226 -14.16 54.38 13.23
N ASN A 227 -14.29 54.13 11.91
CA ASN A 227 -14.23 55.03 10.74
C ASN A 227 -12.82 55.49 10.29
N GLU A 228 -12.45 55.61 9.02
CA GLU A 228 -13.18 55.85 7.77
C GLU A 228 -12.27 55.52 6.55
N ARG A 229 -12.89 55.14 5.42
CA ARG A 229 -12.62 55.56 4.01
C ARG A 229 -11.28 55.34 3.25
N HIS A 230 -11.52 54.89 2.01
CA HIS A 230 -11.00 55.33 0.70
C HIS A 230 -9.70 54.74 0.08
N ASN A 231 -9.94 54.09 -1.07
CA ASN A 231 -9.32 54.26 -2.39
C ASN A 231 -7.84 53.90 -2.66
N ASN A 232 -7.71 52.83 -3.47
CA ASN A 232 -7.27 52.87 -4.87
C ASN A 232 -5.77 53.05 -5.24
N SER A 233 -5.43 52.49 -6.41
CA SER A 233 -4.17 52.60 -7.18
C SER A 233 -3.05 51.60 -6.77
N LYS A 234 -2.68 50.62 -7.61
CA LYS A 234 -1.93 50.64 -8.90
C LYS A 234 -0.40 50.75 -8.72
N ARG A 235 0.29 49.88 -9.49
CA ARG A 235 1.68 49.95 -10.01
C ARG A 235 2.78 49.45 -9.05
N ASN A 236 3.49 48.36 -9.38
CA ASN A 236 4.52 48.12 -10.41
C ASN A 236 5.94 48.48 -9.96
N ARG A 237 6.88 47.60 -10.36
CA ARG A 237 8.35 47.78 -10.51
C ARG A 237 9.17 47.69 -9.22
N SER A 238 10.08 46.72 -9.03
CA SER A 238 11.31 46.32 -9.75
C SER A 238 12.56 46.86 -9.05
N GLY A 239 13.56 45.98 -8.87
CA GLY A 239 14.92 46.30 -8.41
C GLY A 239 15.08 46.10 -6.91
N SER A 240 15.97 45.26 -6.34
CA SER A 240 17.33 44.78 -6.65
C SER A 240 18.24 45.17 -5.47
N ARG A 241 19.04 44.19 -5.01
CA ARG A 241 20.25 44.23 -4.17
C ARG A 241 20.14 44.30 -2.64
N ASP A 242 20.41 43.13 -2.07
CA ASP A 242 21.51 42.79 -1.15
C ASP A 242 21.71 43.58 0.14
N SER A 243 21.55 42.88 1.27
CA SER A 243 22.63 42.79 2.27
C SER A 243 22.45 41.59 3.21
N TYR A 244 23.51 40.81 3.31
CA TYR A 244 23.81 39.69 4.21
C TYR A 244 23.43 39.92 5.69
N SER A 245 22.94 38.88 6.37
CA SER A 245 23.59 38.38 7.60
C SER A 245 23.01 37.04 8.09
N SER A 246 23.86 36.01 8.03
CA SER A 246 24.01 34.90 8.97
C SER A 246 22.78 34.38 9.73
N ASN A 247 22.30 33.18 9.37
CA ASN A 247 21.87 32.20 10.38
C ASN A 247 22.24 30.78 9.93
N LYS A 248 23.12 30.16 10.73
CA LYS A 248 23.46 28.75 10.64
C LYS A 248 22.24 27.92 11.06
N VAL A 249 21.77 27.06 10.18
CA VAL A 249 20.94 25.92 10.55
C VAL A 249 21.87 24.73 10.60
N ASP A 250 22.23 24.28 11.80
CA ASP A 250 22.76 22.94 11.97
C ASP A 250 21.74 22.06 12.71
N THR A 251 21.55 20.94 12.04
CA THR A 251 20.84 19.75 12.40
C THR A 251 21.31 19.15 13.73
N SER A 252 20.46 18.27 14.27
CA SER A 252 20.84 17.18 15.18
C SER A 252 20.61 17.40 16.67
N LYS A 253 19.89 16.42 17.23
CA LYS A 253 19.91 15.92 18.63
C LYS A 253 18.79 16.41 19.54
N TRP A 254 17.67 15.71 19.39
CA TRP A 254 16.89 15.25 20.53
C TRP A 254 17.80 14.50 21.51
N LYS A 255 17.73 14.80 22.81
CA LYS A 255 18.27 13.96 23.87
C LYS A 255 17.21 13.75 24.95
N PHE A 256 16.76 12.51 25.05
CA PHE A 256 16.26 11.93 26.30
C PHE A 256 17.34 12.04 27.38
N ARG A 257 16.92 12.27 28.64
CA ARG A 257 17.78 11.99 29.80
C ARG A 257 17.11 10.93 30.66
N GLN A 258 17.75 9.78 30.72
CA GLN A 258 17.51 8.75 31.72
C GLN A 258 17.88 9.25 33.11
N PHE A 259 17.18 8.73 34.13
CA PHE A 259 17.79 8.45 35.41
C PHE A 259 17.42 7.03 35.84
N SER A 260 18.45 6.20 35.99
CA SER A 260 18.39 4.96 36.77
C SER A 260 19.02 5.18 38.14
N LYS A 261 18.50 4.40 39.09
CA LYS A 261 19.01 4.05 40.43
C LYS A 261 18.81 5.07 41.54
N PHE A 262 18.03 4.64 42.53
CA PHE A 262 18.56 4.48 43.88
C PHE A 262 18.02 3.20 44.53
N ARG A 263 18.90 2.54 45.28
CA ARG A 263 18.76 1.31 46.03
C ARG A 263 18.51 1.70 47.48
N GLU A 264 17.56 1.06 48.17
CA GLU A 264 17.57 0.70 49.61
C GLU A 264 16.18 0.23 50.06
N LYS A 265 16.06 -1.06 50.36
CA LYS A 265 15.99 -1.61 51.73
C LYS A 265 16.41 -3.07 51.69
#